data_AF-A0A970LFZ1-F1
#
_entry.id   AF-A0A970LFZ1-F1
#
_cell.length_a   1.000
_cell.length_b   1.000
_cell.length_c   1.000
_cell.angle_alpha   90.00
_cell.angle_beta   90.00
_cell.angle_gamma   90.00
#
_symmetry.space_group_name_H-M   'P 1'
#
loop_
_entity.id
_entity.type
_entity.pdbx_description
1 polymer ?
#
loop_
_entity_poly.entity_id
_entity_poly.type
_entity_poly.pdbx_seq_one_letter_code
_entity_poly.pdbx_strand_id
1 'polypeptide(L)'
;MKANIDIRAHGDRIDRHVYGHFSEHLGRCVYGGYWVGEGSSIPNVRGIRSDIVQALRDIRVPNIRWPGGCFADDYNWMDGIGPRESRPPMINVHWGGAPENNHFGTHEFMDLCEQAGCEPYICGNVGSGTVREMRNWVEYLTDAGSSPMAALRRANGRVEPWDLPFFGIGNENWGCGGNLTAEYYANEFRRYATYVRNYKGMGTADWWKVPPVVKIAGGANVERPDWTRTLMRDIGASRMGGLSVHCYVKPGEESHGTVFSEDSWYRTAANTLAKEKLIQNNIDIMDEYDPDKKVAMAVDEWGIWVDNEPGSNPGFLYQQNTMRSALCAVLMLHLFHRH
;
A
#
# COMPACT_ATOMS: atom_id res chain seq x y z
N MET A 1 14.64 -29.94 18.22
CA MET A 1 13.81 -30.07 17.00
C MET A 1 14.74 -30.42 15.83
N LYS A 2 14.40 -31.36 14.95
CA LYS A 2 15.18 -31.68 13.74
C LYS A 2 14.42 -31.12 12.53
N ALA A 3 15.11 -30.43 11.62
CA ALA A 3 14.53 -29.97 10.36
C ALA A 3 14.94 -30.93 9.22
N ASN A 4 14.00 -31.28 8.35
CA ASN A 4 14.27 -31.99 7.11
C ASN A 4 14.06 -31.01 5.95
N ILE A 5 15.04 -30.90 5.08
CA ILE A 5 14.98 -30.06 3.87
C ILE A 5 15.02 -31.00 2.67
N ASP A 6 13.92 -31.05 1.90
CA ASP A 6 13.86 -31.78 0.65
C ASP A 6 14.10 -30.84 -0.53
N ILE A 7 15.31 -30.88 -1.10
CA ILE A 7 15.71 -30.04 -2.24
C ILE A 7 15.10 -30.50 -3.58
N ARG A 8 14.36 -31.63 -3.60
CA ARG A 8 13.69 -32.16 -4.80
C ARG A 8 12.20 -31.81 -4.84
N ALA A 9 11.62 -31.44 -3.71
CA ALA A 9 10.26 -30.93 -3.65
C ALA A 9 10.26 -29.45 -4.09
N HIS A 10 9.59 -29.15 -5.20
CA HIS A 10 9.38 -27.78 -5.66
C HIS A 10 7.99 -27.33 -5.21
N GLY A 11 7.93 -26.39 -4.26
CA GLY A 11 6.70 -25.69 -3.88
C GLY A 11 6.40 -24.54 -4.84
N ASP A 12 5.37 -23.76 -4.50
CA ASP A 12 5.03 -22.55 -5.24
C ASP A 12 6.14 -21.49 -5.14
N ARG A 13 6.18 -20.60 -6.13
CA ARG A 13 7.15 -19.51 -6.15
C ARG A 13 6.78 -18.50 -5.07
N ILE A 14 7.69 -18.23 -4.13
CA ILE A 14 7.58 -17.07 -3.23
C ILE A 14 7.63 -15.81 -4.09
N ASP A 15 6.50 -15.13 -4.19
CA ASP A 15 6.42 -13.92 -4.99
C ASP A 15 7.24 -12.80 -4.33
N ARG A 16 8.01 -12.06 -5.14
CA ARG A 16 8.83 -10.96 -4.61
C ARG A 16 7.97 -9.90 -3.93
N HIS A 17 6.71 -9.73 -4.33
CA HIS A 17 5.80 -8.73 -3.79
C HIS A 17 5.42 -8.97 -2.32
N VAL A 18 5.70 -10.16 -1.76
CA VAL A 18 5.66 -10.43 -0.30
C VAL A 18 6.58 -9.50 0.48
N TYR A 19 7.65 -8.98 -0.15
CA TYR A 19 8.60 -8.04 0.43
C TYR A 19 8.24 -6.57 0.13
N GLY A 20 6.98 -6.28 -0.21
CA GLY A 20 6.49 -4.92 -0.47
C GLY A 20 6.62 -3.99 0.74
N HIS A 21 6.67 -2.68 0.46
CA HIS A 21 6.73 -1.64 1.48
C HIS A 21 5.53 -0.70 1.38
N PHE A 22 5.26 0.02 2.46
CA PHE A 22 4.14 0.94 2.56
C PHE A 22 4.63 2.31 3.07
N SER A 23 4.23 3.40 2.39
CA SER A 23 4.56 4.78 2.76
C SER A 23 3.33 5.68 2.71
N GLU A 24 2.87 6.09 3.88
CA GLU A 24 1.75 7.04 4.01
C GLU A 24 2.26 8.46 4.18
N HIS A 25 1.46 9.45 3.74
CA HIS A 25 1.60 10.82 4.22
C HIS A 25 1.27 10.87 5.72
N LEU A 26 2.25 10.51 6.56
CA LEU A 26 2.11 10.35 7.99
C LEU A 26 3.39 10.75 8.69
N GLY A 27 3.30 11.73 9.59
CA GLY A 27 4.43 12.20 10.38
C GLY A 27 5.65 12.56 9.52
N ARG A 28 6.72 11.79 9.65
CA ARG A 28 7.97 11.97 8.88
C ARG A 28 8.25 10.86 7.87
N CYS A 29 7.26 10.02 7.56
CA CYS A 29 7.42 8.94 6.58
C CYS A 29 7.77 9.53 5.20
N VAL A 30 6.99 10.50 4.71
CA VAL A 30 7.27 11.22 3.46
C VAL A 30 8.24 12.37 3.68
N TYR A 31 7.84 13.38 4.46
CA TYR A 31 8.67 14.57 4.69
C TYR A 31 9.81 14.28 5.67
N GLY A 32 11.04 14.44 5.20
CA GLY A 32 12.27 14.07 5.92
C GLY A 32 12.65 12.59 5.76
N GLY A 33 11.68 11.69 5.60
CA GLY A 33 11.90 10.26 5.34
C GLY A 33 12.28 9.96 3.89
N TYR A 34 11.61 10.59 2.91
CA TYR A 34 11.98 10.54 1.49
C TYR A 34 12.26 11.94 0.95
N TRP A 35 11.27 12.82 1.07
CA TRP A 35 11.31 14.16 0.50
C TRP A 35 12.00 15.15 1.44
N VAL A 36 13.09 15.74 0.96
CA VAL A 36 13.81 16.82 1.64
C VAL A 36 13.76 18.12 0.86
N GLY A 37 13.31 18.09 -0.40
CA GLY A 37 13.25 19.24 -1.30
C GLY A 37 14.58 19.47 -2.03
N GLU A 38 14.50 19.97 -3.27
CA GLU A 38 15.66 20.10 -4.18
C GLU A 38 16.75 21.04 -3.65
N GLY A 39 16.37 22.07 -2.89
CA GLY A 39 17.30 23.03 -2.28
C GLY A 39 17.88 22.59 -0.93
N SER A 40 17.61 21.36 -0.47
CA SER A 40 18.09 20.86 0.82
C SER A 40 19.61 20.63 0.82
N SER A 41 20.24 20.83 1.98
CA SER A 41 21.65 20.46 2.21
C SER A 41 21.85 18.95 2.37
N ILE A 42 20.77 18.19 2.61
CA ILE A 42 20.82 16.73 2.62
C ILE A 42 21.03 16.25 1.18
N PRO A 43 22.04 15.39 0.90
CA PRO A 43 22.28 14.87 -0.44
C PRO A 43 21.03 14.22 -1.03
N ASN A 44 20.59 14.71 -2.18
CA ASN A 44 19.34 14.30 -2.81
C ASN A 44 19.43 14.31 -4.34
N VAL A 45 18.52 13.57 -4.97
CA VAL A 45 18.27 13.62 -6.41
C VAL A 45 16.83 14.09 -6.60
N ARG A 46 16.65 15.27 -7.20
CA ARG A 46 15.34 15.91 -7.42
C ARG A 46 14.49 16.01 -6.15
N GLY A 47 15.13 16.30 -5.01
CA GLY A 47 14.47 16.48 -3.72
C GLY A 47 14.26 15.22 -2.90
N ILE A 48 14.58 14.04 -3.43
CA ILE A 48 14.51 12.76 -2.73
C ILE A 48 15.90 12.38 -2.21
N ARG A 49 16.04 12.15 -0.89
CA ARG A 49 17.34 11.90 -0.27
C ARG A 49 18.01 10.61 -0.76
N SER A 50 19.26 10.72 -1.17
CA SER A 50 19.97 9.65 -1.92
C SER A 50 20.34 8.45 -1.05
N ASP A 51 20.55 8.65 0.24
CA ASP A 51 20.87 7.60 1.20
C ASP A 51 19.72 6.60 1.36
N ILE A 52 18.48 7.08 1.44
CA ILE A 52 17.29 6.22 1.50
C ILE A 52 17.04 5.52 0.17
N VAL A 53 17.20 6.20 -0.97
CA VAL A 53 17.10 5.55 -2.29
C VAL A 53 18.11 4.40 -2.41
N GLN A 54 19.35 4.60 -1.95
CA GLN A 54 20.35 3.55 -1.97
C GLN A 54 19.96 2.38 -1.05
N ALA A 55 19.49 2.65 0.16
CA ALA A 55 19.03 1.60 1.08
C ALA A 55 17.88 0.76 0.49
N LEU A 56 16.91 1.39 -0.19
CA LEU A 56 15.81 0.70 -0.86
C LEU A 56 16.31 -0.19 -2.01
N ARG A 57 17.31 0.27 -2.77
CA ARG A 57 17.96 -0.52 -3.84
C ARG A 57 18.71 -1.72 -3.27
N ASP A 58 19.42 -1.54 -2.17
CA ASP A 58 20.26 -2.57 -1.55
C ASP A 58 19.41 -3.76 -1.06
N ILE A 59 18.23 -3.48 -0.52
CA ILE A 59 17.25 -4.53 -0.11
C ILE A 59 16.33 -4.97 -1.26
N ARG A 60 16.50 -4.40 -2.47
CA ARG A 60 15.75 -4.72 -3.69
C ARG A 60 14.25 -4.62 -3.49
N VAL A 61 13.78 -3.49 -2.94
CA VAL A 61 12.35 -3.25 -2.70
C VAL A 61 11.56 -3.55 -3.98
N PRO A 62 10.56 -4.45 -3.92
CA PRO A 62 9.83 -4.87 -5.11
C PRO A 62 8.77 -3.84 -5.51
N ASN A 63 8.08 -3.27 -4.52
CA ASN A 63 7.02 -2.28 -4.71
C ASN A 63 6.84 -1.42 -3.46
N ILE A 64 6.25 -0.23 -3.64
CA ILE A 64 5.86 0.68 -2.55
C ILE A 64 4.40 1.10 -2.72
N ARG A 65 3.59 0.94 -1.67
CA ARG A 65 2.21 1.44 -1.57
C ARG A 65 2.17 2.90 -1.09
N TRP A 66 1.38 3.76 -1.73
CA TRP A 66 1.23 5.21 -1.45
C TRP A 66 -0.12 5.73 -2.02
N PRO A 67 -0.74 6.85 -1.58
CA PRO A 67 -0.37 7.81 -0.52
C PRO A 67 -0.77 7.35 0.87
N GLY A 68 -1.42 6.19 0.93
CA GLY A 68 -1.46 5.30 2.07
C GLY A 68 -2.73 5.32 2.89
N GLY A 69 -3.03 4.17 3.51
CA GLY A 69 -3.90 4.03 4.65
C GLY A 69 -5.11 4.97 4.64
N CYS A 70 -5.36 5.58 5.78
CA CYS A 70 -6.48 6.50 5.95
C CYS A 70 -6.32 7.76 5.11
N PHE A 71 -5.10 8.27 4.93
CA PHE A 71 -4.84 9.48 4.14
C PHE A 71 -5.34 9.34 2.69
N ALA A 72 -5.23 8.16 2.08
CA ALA A 72 -5.60 7.91 0.69
C ALA A 72 -7.10 8.15 0.43
N ASP A 73 -7.97 7.86 1.39
CA ASP A 73 -9.42 8.08 1.27
C ASP A 73 -9.86 9.51 1.63
N ASP A 74 -8.90 10.40 1.92
CA ASP A 74 -9.12 11.85 2.03
C ASP A 74 -8.22 12.66 1.09
N TYR A 75 -7.43 11.98 0.24
CA TYR A 75 -6.51 12.60 -0.70
C TYR A 75 -7.18 12.87 -2.04
N ASN A 76 -7.02 14.10 -2.55
CA ASN A 76 -7.31 14.44 -3.94
C ASN A 76 -6.00 14.61 -4.72
N TRP A 77 -5.74 13.69 -5.65
CA TRP A 77 -4.46 13.63 -6.36
C TRP A 77 -4.13 14.88 -7.19
N MET A 78 -5.14 15.66 -7.58
CA MET A 78 -4.95 16.90 -8.33
C MET A 78 -4.22 17.96 -7.49
N ASP A 79 -4.35 17.89 -6.17
CA ASP A 79 -3.69 18.81 -5.24
C ASP A 79 -2.17 18.55 -5.20
N GLY A 80 -1.73 17.33 -5.56
CA GLY A 80 -0.33 16.92 -5.60
C GLY A 80 0.35 17.03 -6.97
N ILE A 81 -0.19 17.79 -7.93
CA ILE A 81 0.43 17.97 -9.26
C ILE A 81 0.54 19.44 -9.64
N GLY A 82 1.28 19.73 -10.70
CA GLY A 82 1.55 21.10 -11.15
C GLY A 82 2.68 21.77 -10.35
N PRO A 83 2.87 23.09 -10.53
CA PRO A 83 3.91 23.85 -9.84
C PRO A 83 3.77 23.73 -8.32
N ARG A 84 4.81 23.21 -7.63
CA ARG A 84 4.76 22.88 -6.19
C ARG A 84 4.31 24.04 -5.33
N GLU A 85 4.84 25.24 -5.56
CA GLU A 85 4.50 26.45 -4.80
C GLU A 85 3.04 26.91 -4.96
N SER A 86 2.30 26.36 -5.92
CA SER A 86 0.87 26.64 -6.15
C SER A 86 -0.04 25.50 -5.72
N ARG A 87 0.51 24.41 -5.17
CA ARG A 87 -0.27 23.28 -4.68
C ARG A 87 -1.02 23.69 -3.39
N PRO A 88 -2.31 23.36 -3.25
CA PRO A 88 -3.06 23.74 -2.08
C PRO A 88 -2.57 22.94 -0.87
N PRO A 89 -2.39 23.59 0.29
CA PRO A 89 -2.14 22.86 1.52
C PRO A 89 -3.43 22.18 2.00
N MET A 90 -3.28 21.09 2.75
CA MET A 90 -4.37 20.42 3.45
C MET A 90 -3.98 20.17 4.92
N ILE A 91 -4.98 19.84 5.73
CA ILE A 91 -4.75 19.37 7.09
C ILE A 91 -4.86 17.85 7.08
N ASN A 92 -3.81 17.18 7.55
CA ASN A 92 -3.83 15.75 7.73
C ASN A 92 -4.63 15.40 8.99
N VAL A 93 -5.94 15.19 8.82
CA VAL A 93 -6.89 14.97 9.91
C VAL A 93 -6.66 13.63 10.63
N HIS A 94 -6.09 12.65 9.93
CA HIS A 94 -5.80 11.33 10.50
C HIS A 94 -4.55 11.35 11.38
N TRP A 95 -3.53 12.14 11.00
CA TRP A 95 -2.20 12.06 11.60
C TRP A 95 -1.77 13.37 12.26
N GLY A 96 -2.39 13.63 13.42
CA GLY A 96 -1.98 14.71 14.33
C GLY A 96 -2.39 16.13 13.88
N GLY A 97 -3.26 16.26 12.88
CA GLY A 97 -3.70 17.56 12.36
C GLY A 97 -2.56 18.35 11.71
N ALA A 98 -1.52 17.65 11.25
CA ALA A 98 -0.34 18.30 10.70
C ALA A 98 -0.64 18.94 9.34
N PRO A 99 0.01 20.09 9.02
CA PRO A 99 -0.09 20.67 7.69
C PRO A 99 0.60 19.76 6.66
N GLU A 100 -0.09 19.52 5.56
CA GLU A 100 0.38 18.80 4.38
C GLU A 100 0.44 19.81 3.24
N ASN A 101 1.63 20.05 2.67
CA ASN A 101 1.82 21.06 1.63
C ASN A 101 1.70 20.48 0.20
N ASN A 102 1.53 19.17 0.06
CA ASN A 102 1.44 18.45 -1.20
C ASN A 102 2.68 18.59 -2.10
N HIS A 103 3.84 18.98 -1.56
CA HIS A 103 5.09 19.10 -2.33
C HIS A 103 5.59 17.74 -2.83
N PHE A 104 5.28 16.66 -2.12
CA PHE A 104 5.46 15.30 -2.60
C PHE A 104 4.10 14.77 -3.07
N GLY A 105 3.91 14.70 -4.38
CA GLY A 105 2.68 14.19 -4.97
C GLY A 105 2.94 13.14 -6.03
N THR A 106 2.06 13.05 -7.04
CA THR A 106 2.09 11.98 -8.04
C THR A 106 3.46 11.90 -8.75
N HIS A 107 4.03 13.02 -9.19
CA HIS A 107 5.31 13.00 -9.92
C HIS A 107 6.47 12.59 -9.03
N GLU A 108 6.51 13.10 -7.80
CA GLU A 108 7.58 12.80 -6.86
C GLU A 108 7.53 11.34 -6.38
N PHE A 109 6.34 10.77 -6.17
CA PHE A 109 6.19 9.35 -5.84
C PHE A 109 6.62 8.42 -6.97
N MET A 110 6.22 8.73 -8.21
CA MET A 110 6.63 7.93 -9.36
C MET A 110 8.14 8.03 -9.60
N ASP A 111 8.73 9.22 -9.38
CA ASP A 111 10.18 9.41 -9.43
C ASP A 111 10.90 8.63 -8.32
N LEU A 112 10.36 8.57 -7.09
CA LEU A 112 10.89 7.70 -6.03
C LEU A 112 10.96 6.24 -6.48
N CYS A 113 9.88 5.73 -7.09
CA CYS A 113 9.82 4.36 -7.57
C CYS A 113 10.83 4.10 -8.70
N GLU A 114 10.93 5.00 -9.68
CA GLU A 114 11.93 4.93 -10.76
C GLU A 114 13.36 4.99 -10.21
N GLN A 115 13.63 5.86 -9.24
CA GLN A 115 14.92 5.95 -8.58
C GLN A 115 15.23 4.68 -7.77
N ALA A 116 14.30 4.15 -6.97
CA ALA A 116 14.51 2.93 -6.19
C ALA A 116 14.58 1.66 -7.05
N GLY A 117 14.05 1.70 -8.28
CA GLY A 117 13.92 0.53 -9.15
C GLY A 117 12.79 -0.42 -8.69
N CYS A 118 11.76 0.13 -8.05
CA CYS A 118 10.60 -0.62 -7.55
C CYS A 118 9.32 -0.26 -8.30
N GLU A 119 8.30 -1.10 -8.16
CA GLU A 119 7.01 -0.87 -8.78
C GLU A 119 6.10 0.02 -7.92
N PRO A 120 5.35 0.95 -8.52
CA PRO A 120 4.37 1.76 -7.79
C PRO A 120 3.09 0.94 -7.52
N TYR A 121 2.63 1.01 -6.28
CA TYR A 121 1.28 0.62 -5.89
C TYR A 121 0.55 1.87 -5.39
N ILE A 122 -0.41 2.37 -6.18
CA ILE A 122 -1.21 3.54 -5.80
C ILE A 122 -2.52 3.11 -5.15
N CYS A 123 -2.90 3.74 -4.05
CA CYS A 123 -4.21 3.59 -3.42
C CYS A 123 -5.09 4.80 -3.76
N GLY A 124 -6.21 4.57 -4.44
CA GLY A 124 -7.15 5.61 -4.83
C GLY A 124 -8.25 5.85 -3.79
N ASN A 125 -8.75 7.08 -3.76
CA ASN A 125 -9.80 7.53 -2.85
C ASN A 125 -11.19 7.01 -3.27
N VAL A 126 -11.86 6.25 -2.39
CA VAL A 126 -13.27 5.87 -2.53
C VAL A 126 -14.15 6.63 -1.55
N GLY A 127 -13.67 6.81 -0.31
CA GLY A 127 -14.42 7.34 0.81
C GLY A 127 -14.95 8.76 0.59
N SER A 128 -14.09 9.69 0.17
CA SER A 128 -14.47 11.10 -0.08
C SER A 128 -14.31 11.53 -1.54
N GLY A 129 -13.65 10.72 -2.36
CA GLY A 129 -13.37 10.98 -3.77
C GLY A 129 -14.54 10.66 -4.70
N THR A 130 -14.28 10.78 -6.00
CA THR A 130 -15.27 10.41 -7.04
C THR A 130 -14.73 9.38 -8.05
N VAL A 131 -15.63 8.60 -8.64
CA VAL A 131 -15.29 7.66 -9.73
C VAL A 131 -14.52 8.33 -10.87
N ARG A 132 -14.92 9.57 -11.23
CA ARG A 132 -14.26 10.34 -12.30
C ARG A 132 -12.85 10.77 -11.90
N GLU A 133 -12.66 11.21 -10.66
CA GLU A 133 -11.36 11.60 -10.13
C GLU A 133 -10.38 10.44 -10.20
N MET A 134 -10.76 9.26 -9.67
CA MET A 134 -9.91 8.06 -9.70
C MET A 134 -9.59 7.63 -11.15
N ARG A 135 -10.59 7.60 -12.03
CA ARG A 135 -10.39 7.31 -13.47
C ARG A 135 -9.37 8.27 -14.08
N ASN A 136 -9.53 9.56 -13.83
CA ASN A 136 -8.67 10.59 -14.38
C ASN A 136 -7.23 10.45 -13.86
N TRP A 137 -7.03 9.96 -12.63
CA TRP A 137 -5.68 9.71 -12.12
C TRP A 137 -4.98 8.60 -12.89
N VAL A 138 -5.68 7.48 -13.12
CA VAL A 138 -5.14 6.35 -13.90
C VAL A 138 -4.84 6.78 -15.34
N GLU A 139 -5.72 7.58 -15.94
CA GLU A 139 -5.51 8.17 -17.27
C GLU A 139 -4.28 9.08 -17.30
N TYR A 140 -4.17 9.98 -16.32
CA TYR A 140 -3.04 10.90 -16.17
C TYR A 140 -1.72 10.15 -16.12
N LEU A 141 -1.67 9.06 -15.34
CA LEU A 141 -0.47 8.25 -15.18
C LEU A 141 -0.11 7.46 -16.44
N THR A 142 -1.09 6.82 -17.07
CA THR A 142 -0.83 5.70 -17.99
C THR A 142 -1.19 5.95 -19.46
N ASP A 143 -1.92 7.02 -19.79
CA ASP A 143 -2.28 7.29 -21.18
C ASP A 143 -1.08 7.79 -22.00
N ALA A 144 -0.75 7.04 -23.05
CA ALA A 144 0.26 7.38 -24.03
C ALA A 144 -0.26 8.34 -25.12
N GLY A 145 -1.59 8.44 -25.26
CA GLY A 145 -2.26 9.21 -26.30
C GLY A 145 -2.27 10.72 -26.05
N SER A 146 -3.29 11.38 -26.61
CA SER A 146 -3.46 12.84 -26.60
C SER A 146 -4.67 13.28 -25.77
N SER A 147 -5.05 12.53 -24.73
CA SER A 147 -6.16 12.92 -23.87
C SER A 147 -5.85 14.21 -23.08
N PRO A 148 -6.87 14.90 -22.54
CA PRO A 148 -6.64 16.04 -21.65
C PRO A 148 -5.76 15.72 -20.45
N MET A 149 -5.88 14.51 -19.86
CA MET A 149 -5.05 14.11 -18.72
C MET A 149 -3.61 13.78 -19.15
N ALA A 150 -3.41 13.15 -20.31
CA ALA A 150 -2.07 12.97 -20.86
C ALA A 150 -1.40 14.31 -21.17
N ALA A 151 -2.12 15.26 -21.78
CA ALA A 151 -1.62 16.60 -22.04
C ALA A 151 -1.24 17.34 -20.74
N LEU A 152 -2.05 17.22 -19.70
CA LEU A 152 -1.75 17.79 -18.37
C LEU A 152 -0.50 17.15 -17.75
N ARG A 153 -0.30 15.83 -17.89
CA ARG A 153 0.94 15.16 -17.44
C ARG A 153 2.17 15.75 -18.14
N ARG A 154 2.10 15.93 -19.46
CA ARG A 154 3.19 16.51 -20.26
C ARG A 154 3.48 17.95 -19.86
N ALA A 155 2.44 18.75 -19.64
CA ALA A 155 2.58 20.13 -19.16
C ALA A 155 3.28 20.21 -17.79
N ASN A 156 3.10 19.19 -16.95
CA ASN A 156 3.78 19.07 -15.65
C ASN A 156 5.18 18.43 -15.72
N GLY A 157 5.74 18.24 -16.92
CA GLY A 157 7.14 17.83 -17.09
C GLY A 157 7.36 16.34 -17.35
N ARG A 158 6.31 15.52 -17.41
CA ARG A 158 6.43 14.08 -17.76
C ARG A 158 5.83 13.79 -19.14
N VAL A 159 6.69 13.56 -20.13
CA VAL A 159 6.28 13.28 -21.52
C VAL A 159 5.65 11.89 -21.65
N GLU A 160 6.40 10.86 -21.31
CA GLU A 160 5.99 9.47 -21.42
C GLU A 160 5.05 9.06 -20.28
N PRO A 161 4.08 8.15 -20.50
CA PRO A 161 3.32 7.57 -19.40
C PRO A 161 4.23 6.79 -18.44
N TRP A 162 3.72 6.47 -17.27
CA TRP A 162 4.32 5.50 -16.36
C TRP A 162 3.64 4.14 -16.47
N ASP A 163 4.32 3.13 -15.93
CA ASP A 163 3.71 1.84 -15.62
C ASP A 163 3.05 1.87 -14.25
N LEU A 164 1.87 1.25 -14.15
CA LEU A 164 1.06 1.20 -12.94
C LEU A 164 0.57 -0.24 -12.72
N PRO A 165 1.40 -1.12 -12.16
CA PRO A 165 1.06 -2.53 -12.02
C PRO A 165 -0.05 -2.77 -11.00
N PHE A 166 -0.08 -2.02 -9.89
CA PHE A 166 -1.04 -2.21 -8.80
C PHE A 166 -1.84 -0.94 -8.52
N PHE A 167 -3.15 -1.10 -8.35
CA PHE A 167 -4.04 -0.01 -7.95
C PHE A 167 -5.08 -0.49 -6.93
N GLY A 168 -5.04 0.11 -5.74
CA GLY A 168 -5.97 -0.12 -4.64
C GLY A 168 -7.19 0.75 -4.81
N ILE A 169 -8.37 0.18 -4.63
CA ILE A 169 -9.64 0.88 -4.84
C ILE A 169 -10.26 1.13 -3.46
N GLY A 170 -9.79 2.18 -2.79
CA GLY A 170 -10.12 2.47 -1.40
C GLY A 170 -9.27 1.67 -0.41
N ASN A 171 -9.15 2.22 0.80
CA ASN A 171 -8.46 1.68 1.95
C ASN A 171 -9.38 1.69 3.18
N GLU A 172 -9.32 0.63 3.99
CA GLU A 172 -10.04 0.51 5.28
C GLU A 172 -11.45 1.12 5.25
N ASN A 173 -12.22 0.81 4.20
CA ASN A 173 -13.50 1.48 3.99
C ASN A 173 -14.54 1.09 5.07
N TRP A 174 -14.29 0.03 5.84
CA TRP A 174 -15.03 -0.32 7.06
C TRP A 174 -14.76 0.62 8.25
N GLY A 175 -13.71 1.43 8.18
CA GLY A 175 -13.26 2.35 9.23
C GLY A 175 -13.04 3.75 8.66
N CYS A 176 -11.78 4.22 8.63
CA CYS A 176 -11.47 5.60 8.24
C CYS A 176 -11.87 5.94 6.80
N GLY A 177 -11.92 4.97 5.89
CA GLY A 177 -12.34 5.17 4.50
C GLY A 177 -13.87 5.24 4.27
N GLY A 178 -14.66 5.54 5.30
CA GLY A 178 -16.10 5.85 5.16
C GLY A 178 -17.05 5.10 6.08
N ASN A 179 -16.59 4.23 6.99
CA ASN A 179 -17.42 3.40 7.88
C ASN A 179 -18.53 2.61 7.13
N LEU A 180 -18.19 2.09 5.95
CA LEU A 180 -19.10 1.38 5.05
C LEU A 180 -19.36 -0.05 5.55
N THR A 181 -20.53 -0.59 5.22
CA THR A 181 -20.74 -2.04 5.31
C THR A 181 -20.03 -2.75 4.17
N ALA A 182 -19.73 -4.04 4.34
CA ALA A 182 -19.05 -4.84 3.32
C ALA A 182 -19.85 -4.89 2.01
N GLU A 183 -21.18 -5.05 2.07
CA GLU A 183 -22.06 -5.09 0.91
C GLU A 183 -22.09 -3.75 0.17
N TYR A 184 -22.08 -2.64 0.91
CA TYR A 184 -22.06 -1.31 0.30
C TYR A 184 -20.71 -1.06 -0.40
N TYR A 185 -19.61 -1.36 0.29
CA TYR A 185 -18.28 -1.24 -0.30
C TYR A 185 -18.10 -2.17 -1.52
N ALA A 186 -18.63 -3.40 -1.51
CA ALA A 186 -18.59 -4.29 -2.67
C ALA A 186 -19.23 -3.66 -3.92
N ASN A 187 -20.34 -2.92 -3.74
CA ASN A 187 -20.97 -2.17 -4.83
C ASN A 187 -20.11 -0.99 -5.30
N GLU A 188 -19.54 -0.23 -4.36
CA GLU A 188 -18.64 0.89 -4.70
C GLU A 188 -17.36 0.38 -5.39
N PHE A 189 -16.72 -0.68 -4.90
CA PHE A 189 -15.59 -1.31 -5.57
C PHE A 189 -15.94 -1.66 -7.02
N ARG A 190 -17.04 -2.37 -7.26
CA ARG A 190 -17.47 -2.75 -8.61
C ARG A 190 -17.65 -1.52 -9.51
N ARG A 191 -18.25 -0.46 -8.96
CA ARG A 191 -18.48 0.81 -9.66
C ARG A 191 -17.16 1.50 -10.00
N TYR A 192 -16.28 1.74 -9.04
CA TYR A 192 -14.98 2.38 -9.24
C TYR A 192 -14.06 1.55 -10.14
N ALA A 193 -13.93 0.24 -9.88
CA ALA A 193 -13.11 -0.69 -10.66
C ALA A 193 -13.48 -0.73 -12.14
N THR A 194 -14.73 -0.49 -12.50
CA THR A 194 -15.18 -0.44 -13.91
C THR A 194 -14.46 0.68 -14.69
N TYR A 195 -14.07 1.77 -14.03
CA TYR A 195 -13.43 2.92 -14.66
C TYR A 195 -11.91 2.97 -14.49
N VAL A 196 -11.32 2.09 -13.68
CA VAL A 196 -9.88 1.81 -13.72
C VAL A 196 -9.58 1.02 -14.99
N ARG A 197 -9.11 1.71 -16.03
CA ARG A 197 -8.88 1.15 -17.37
C ARG A 197 -7.39 1.03 -17.66
N ASN A 198 -7.06 0.16 -18.61
CA ASN A 198 -5.72 0.10 -19.18
C ASN A 198 -5.60 1.14 -20.29
N TYR A 199 -5.00 2.29 -20.00
CA TYR A 199 -4.81 3.35 -21.00
C TYR A 199 -3.55 3.16 -21.86
N LYS A 200 -2.56 2.43 -21.34
CA LYS A 200 -1.36 2.12 -22.11
C LYS A 200 -1.78 1.28 -23.33
N GLY A 201 -1.41 1.72 -24.53
CA GLY A 201 -1.78 1.03 -25.76
C GLY A 201 -3.27 1.09 -26.16
N MET A 202 -4.12 1.84 -25.45
CA MET A 202 -5.53 1.96 -25.85
C MET A 202 -5.63 2.57 -27.27
N GLY A 203 -6.36 1.88 -28.16
CA GLY A 203 -6.53 2.30 -29.56
C GLY A 203 -5.30 2.10 -30.45
N THR A 204 -4.18 1.59 -29.93
CA THR A 204 -2.93 1.37 -30.68
C THR A 204 -2.36 -0.03 -30.55
N ALA A 205 -2.83 -0.81 -29.56
CA ALA A 205 -2.51 -2.21 -29.37
C ALA A 205 -3.79 -3.01 -29.09
N ASP A 206 -3.74 -4.31 -29.40
CA ASP A 206 -4.75 -5.24 -28.93
C ASP A 206 -4.77 -5.22 -27.40
N TRP A 207 -5.94 -5.00 -26.80
CA TRP A 207 -6.06 -4.77 -25.35
C TRP A 207 -5.55 -5.95 -24.48
N TRP A 208 -5.51 -7.17 -25.03
CA TRP A 208 -4.97 -8.35 -24.35
C TRP A 208 -3.43 -8.45 -24.38
N LYS A 209 -2.75 -7.58 -25.13
CA LYS A 209 -1.28 -7.50 -25.18
C LYS A 209 -0.70 -6.49 -24.18
N VAL A 210 -1.54 -5.69 -23.54
CA VAL A 210 -1.11 -4.71 -22.54
C VAL A 210 -1.35 -5.30 -21.14
N PRO A 211 -0.32 -5.39 -20.28
CA PRO A 211 -0.49 -5.89 -18.93
C PRO A 211 -1.60 -5.11 -18.20
N PRO A 212 -2.62 -5.78 -17.64
CA PRO A 212 -3.68 -5.09 -16.93
C PRO A 212 -3.17 -4.53 -15.60
N VAL A 213 -3.75 -3.42 -15.17
CA VAL A 213 -3.62 -2.95 -13.79
C VAL A 213 -4.26 -3.98 -12.87
N VAL A 214 -3.50 -4.51 -11.91
CA VAL A 214 -4.02 -5.38 -10.85
C VAL A 214 -4.83 -4.52 -9.88
N LYS A 215 -6.14 -4.70 -9.93
CA LYS A 215 -7.10 -3.98 -9.08
C LYS A 215 -7.21 -4.70 -7.74
N ILE A 216 -6.85 -4.02 -6.66
CA ILE A 216 -6.87 -4.57 -5.31
C ILE A 216 -8.06 -3.97 -4.56
N ALA A 217 -8.96 -4.83 -4.09
CA ALA A 217 -10.07 -4.41 -3.23
C ALA A 217 -9.55 -4.15 -1.81
N GLY A 218 -9.98 -3.04 -1.20
CA GLY A 218 -9.77 -2.71 0.21
C GLY A 218 -10.47 -3.74 1.09
N GLY A 219 -9.70 -4.70 1.58
CA GLY A 219 -10.19 -5.68 2.53
C GLY A 219 -10.14 -5.17 3.97
N ALA A 220 -10.31 -6.12 4.89
CA ALA A 220 -10.41 -5.81 6.31
C ALA A 220 -9.17 -6.19 7.09
N ASN A 221 -9.18 -5.80 8.37
CA ASN A 221 -8.37 -6.49 9.36
C ASN A 221 -8.65 -8.00 9.28
N VAL A 222 -7.58 -8.80 9.31
CA VAL A 222 -7.61 -10.27 9.24
C VAL A 222 -8.61 -10.92 10.23
N GLU A 223 -8.97 -10.20 11.30
CA GLU A 223 -9.93 -10.59 12.33
C GLU A 223 -11.41 -10.45 11.90
N ARG A 224 -11.71 -9.89 10.71
CA ARG A 224 -13.08 -9.69 10.16
C ARG A 224 -13.33 -10.56 8.90
N PRO A 225 -13.39 -11.90 9.03
CA PRO A 225 -13.55 -12.80 7.89
C PRO A 225 -14.90 -12.65 7.16
N ASP A 226 -15.90 -12.04 7.80
CA ASP A 226 -17.18 -11.69 7.19
C ASP A 226 -17.02 -10.67 6.05
N TRP A 227 -16.12 -9.70 6.20
CA TRP A 227 -15.77 -8.76 5.14
C TRP A 227 -15.21 -9.50 3.92
N THR A 228 -14.21 -10.36 4.13
CA THR A 228 -13.61 -11.22 3.09
C THR A 228 -14.68 -12.04 2.38
N ARG A 229 -15.56 -12.69 3.13
CA ARG A 229 -16.65 -13.50 2.58
C ARG A 229 -17.60 -12.67 1.70
N THR A 230 -18.03 -11.52 2.18
CA THR A 230 -18.92 -10.63 1.43
C THR A 230 -18.25 -10.09 0.16
N LEU A 231 -16.98 -9.66 0.23
CA LEU A 231 -16.28 -9.15 -0.95
C LEU A 231 -16.06 -10.23 -1.99
N MET A 232 -15.60 -11.42 -1.60
CA MET A 232 -15.43 -12.55 -2.51
C MET A 232 -16.74 -12.95 -3.19
N ARG A 233 -17.84 -12.98 -2.43
CA ARG A 233 -19.19 -13.29 -2.95
C ARG A 233 -19.71 -12.22 -3.92
N ASP A 234 -19.67 -10.96 -3.53
CA ASP A 234 -20.45 -9.89 -4.19
C ASP A 234 -19.67 -9.13 -5.28
N ILE A 235 -18.34 -9.02 -5.15
CA ILE A 235 -17.47 -8.50 -6.21
C ILE A 235 -17.24 -9.61 -7.25
N GLY A 236 -16.89 -10.80 -6.78
CA GLY A 236 -16.52 -11.97 -7.58
C GLY A 236 -15.09 -11.92 -8.10
N ALA A 237 -14.44 -13.09 -8.13
CA ALA A 237 -13.02 -13.27 -8.48
C ALA A 237 -12.63 -12.70 -9.85
N SER A 238 -13.57 -12.59 -10.80
CA SER A 238 -13.29 -12.08 -12.15
C SER A 238 -13.14 -10.55 -12.23
N ARG A 239 -13.36 -9.80 -11.14
CA ARG A 239 -13.38 -8.32 -11.14
C ARG A 239 -12.25 -7.67 -10.35
N MET A 240 -11.49 -8.45 -9.59
CA MET A 240 -10.33 -8.00 -8.84
C MET A 240 -9.15 -8.92 -9.11
N GLY A 241 -7.93 -8.39 -9.04
CA GLY A 241 -6.71 -9.19 -9.08
C GLY A 241 -6.14 -9.43 -7.68
N GLY A 242 -6.60 -8.69 -6.68
CA GLY A 242 -6.26 -8.93 -5.29
C GLY A 242 -7.32 -8.44 -4.32
N LEU A 243 -7.27 -8.98 -3.11
CA LEU A 243 -8.03 -8.56 -1.95
C LEU A 243 -7.05 -8.25 -0.83
N SER A 244 -7.06 -7.02 -0.32
CA SER A 244 -6.14 -6.63 0.73
C SER A 244 -6.52 -7.22 2.09
N VAL A 245 -5.55 -7.39 2.99
CA VAL A 245 -5.78 -7.86 4.37
C VAL A 245 -4.81 -7.17 5.31
N HIS A 246 -5.33 -6.58 6.39
CA HIS A 246 -4.50 -5.84 7.35
C HIS A 246 -4.23 -6.71 8.60
N CYS A 247 -2.97 -6.77 9.03
CA CYS A 247 -2.51 -7.74 10.03
C CYS A 247 -1.43 -7.15 10.96
N TYR A 248 -1.80 -6.18 11.78
CA TYR A 248 -0.91 -5.65 12.82
C TYR A 248 -0.74 -6.61 14.01
N VAL A 249 0.45 -6.61 14.59
CA VAL A 249 0.83 -7.40 15.77
C VAL A 249 1.04 -6.45 16.95
N LYS A 250 0.30 -6.66 18.04
CA LYS A 250 0.57 -5.99 19.32
C LYS A 250 1.31 -6.95 20.25
N PRO A 251 2.36 -6.49 20.96
CA PRO A 251 3.11 -7.34 21.90
C PRO A 251 2.31 -7.72 23.15
N GLY A 252 1.29 -6.94 23.51
CA GLY A 252 0.46 -7.11 24.71
C GLY A 252 0.34 -5.81 25.49
N GLU A 253 0.08 -5.89 26.80
CA GLU A 253 0.04 -4.72 27.70
C GLU A 253 1.41 -4.01 27.81
N GLU A 254 2.51 -4.77 27.76
CA GLU A 254 3.86 -4.21 27.66
C GLU A 254 4.18 -3.85 26.20
N SER A 255 3.81 -2.63 25.82
CA SER A 255 3.89 -2.13 24.45
C SER A 255 4.98 -1.10 24.20
N HIS A 256 5.88 -0.78 25.13
CA HIS A 256 6.96 0.17 24.86
C HIS A 256 7.98 -0.38 23.84
N GLY A 257 8.45 0.44 22.89
CA GLY A 257 9.35 0.02 21.79
C GLY A 257 10.74 -0.49 22.20
N THR A 258 11.37 0.13 23.20
CA THR A 258 12.75 -0.17 23.67
C THR A 258 12.87 -0.82 25.05
N VAL A 259 11.89 -0.62 25.94
CA VAL A 259 11.92 -1.12 27.32
C VAL A 259 10.81 -2.16 27.50
N PHE A 260 11.17 -3.44 27.49
CA PHE A 260 10.20 -4.53 27.58
C PHE A 260 10.82 -5.74 28.26
N SER A 261 9.98 -6.54 28.92
CA SER A 261 10.42 -7.76 29.58
C SER A 261 10.68 -8.90 28.59
N GLU A 262 11.29 -9.97 29.09
CA GLU A 262 11.40 -11.24 28.37
C GLU A 262 10.02 -11.85 28.05
N ASP A 263 9.02 -11.66 28.92
CA ASP A 263 7.65 -12.10 28.65
C ASP A 263 7.07 -11.38 27.42
N SER A 264 7.22 -10.06 27.34
CA SER A 264 6.79 -9.28 26.17
C SER A 264 7.50 -9.72 24.88
N TRP A 265 8.77 -10.11 24.95
CA TRP A 265 9.51 -10.68 23.82
C TRP A 265 8.85 -11.97 23.30
N TYR A 266 8.60 -12.95 24.17
CA TYR A 266 7.97 -14.20 23.77
C TYR A 266 6.49 -14.04 23.39
N ARG A 267 5.75 -13.15 24.05
CA ARG A 267 4.38 -12.81 23.67
C ARG A 267 4.32 -12.21 22.27
N THR A 268 5.28 -11.38 21.89
CA THR A 268 5.37 -10.86 20.51
C THR A 268 5.47 -12.01 19.51
N ALA A 269 6.34 -12.99 19.78
CA ALA A 269 6.49 -14.17 18.93
C ALA A 269 5.19 -14.99 18.86
N ALA A 270 4.56 -15.25 20.01
CA ALA A 270 3.32 -16.01 20.09
C ALA A 270 2.17 -15.30 19.35
N ASN A 271 2.01 -14.01 19.56
CA ASN A 271 0.98 -13.19 18.89
C ASN A 271 1.23 -13.10 17.38
N THR A 272 2.49 -13.07 16.96
CA THR A 272 2.85 -13.12 15.53
C THR A 272 2.45 -14.46 14.92
N LEU A 273 2.85 -15.58 15.52
CA LEU A 273 2.50 -16.92 15.02
C LEU A 273 1.00 -17.20 15.06
N ALA A 274 0.27 -16.60 16.02
CA ALA A 274 -1.18 -16.71 16.08
C ALA A 274 -1.88 -16.10 14.84
N LYS A 275 -1.21 -15.22 14.08
CA LYS A 275 -1.75 -14.66 12.84
C LYS A 275 -1.90 -15.71 11.73
N GLU A 276 -1.15 -16.82 11.76
CA GLU A 276 -1.25 -17.91 10.77
C GLU A 276 -2.69 -18.43 10.66
N LYS A 277 -3.36 -18.65 11.79
CA LYS A 277 -4.75 -19.09 11.81
C LYS A 277 -5.70 -18.06 11.17
N LEU A 278 -5.46 -16.78 11.40
CA LEU A 278 -6.30 -15.72 10.85
C LEU A 278 -6.08 -15.56 9.34
N ILE A 279 -4.84 -15.68 8.88
CA ILE A 279 -4.48 -15.72 7.46
C ILE A 279 -5.16 -16.93 6.80
N GLN A 280 -5.00 -18.13 7.36
CA GLN A 280 -5.61 -19.35 6.83
C GLN A 280 -7.14 -19.25 6.76
N ASN A 281 -7.80 -18.70 7.78
CA ASN A 281 -9.25 -18.51 7.75
C ASN A 281 -9.71 -17.64 6.56
N ASN A 282 -8.95 -16.59 6.22
CA ASN A 282 -9.28 -15.76 5.07
C ASN A 282 -8.97 -16.48 3.74
N ILE A 283 -7.88 -17.27 3.68
CA ILE A 283 -7.53 -18.10 2.52
C ILE A 283 -8.62 -19.14 2.26
N ASP A 284 -9.09 -19.84 3.30
CA ASP A 284 -10.15 -20.83 3.20
C ASP A 284 -11.43 -20.22 2.60
N ILE A 285 -11.79 -19.02 3.05
CA ILE A 285 -12.93 -18.28 2.51
C ILE A 285 -12.70 -17.89 1.06
N MET A 286 -11.51 -17.42 0.71
CA MET A 286 -11.18 -17.09 -0.69
C MET A 286 -11.28 -18.33 -1.57
N ASP A 287 -10.75 -19.48 -1.14
CA ASP A 287 -10.82 -20.77 -1.84
C ASP A 287 -12.27 -21.25 -2.05
N GLU A 288 -13.21 -20.91 -1.16
CA GLU A 288 -14.66 -21.20 -1.36
C GLU A 288 -15.23 -20.50 -2.62
N TYR A 289 -14.73 -19.32 -2.97
CA TYR A 289 -15.25 -18.50 -4.09
C TYR A 289 -14.29 -18.44 -5.30
N ASP A 290 -13.03 -18.79 -5.11
CA ASP A 290 -11.97 -18.76 -6.11
C ASP A 290 -11.00 -19.95 -5.94
N PRO A 291 -11.45 -21.19 -6.19
CA PRO A 291 -10.63 -22.38 -6.00
C PRO A 291 -9.39 -22.44 -6.90
N ASP A 292 -9.39 -21.66 -7.99
CA ASP A 292 -8.26 -21.53 -8.92
C ASP A 292 -7.20 -20.51 -8.45
N LYS A 293 -7.41 -19.83 -7.31
CA LYS A 293 -6.48 -18.86 -6.70
C LYS A 293 -6.05 -17.73 -7.64
N LYS A 294 -7.01 -17.16 -8.37
CA LYS A 294 -6.78 -16.04 -9.30
C LYS A 294 -6.67 -14.69 -8.59
N VAL A 295 -7.35 -14.53 -7.46
CA VAL A 295 -7.29 -13.33 -6.61
C VAL A 295 -6.20 -13.51 -5.58
N ALA A 296 -5.17 -12.66 -5.63
CA ALA A 296 -4.13 -12.65 -4.61
C ALA A 296 -4.66 -12.12 -3.27
N MET A 297 -4.27 -12.75 -2.16
CA MET A 297 -4.37 -12.12 -0.83
C MET A 297 -3.21 -11.14 -0.67
N ALA A 298 -3.49 -9.85 -0.67
CA ALA A 298 -2.49 -8.81 -0.52
C ALA A 298 -2.41 -8.35 0.94
N VAL A 299 -1.49 -8.90 1.74
CA VAL A 299 -1.26 -8.42 3.10
C VAL A 299 -0.46 -7.11 3.04
N ASP A 300 -1.14 -6.01 2.75
CA ASP A 300 -0.57 -4.71 2.40
C ASP A 300 -0.44 -3.73 3.59
N GLU A 301 -0.88 -4.16 4.76
CA GLU A 301 -0.56 -3.54 6.06
C GLU A 301 -0.29 -4.62 7.10
N TRP A 302 0.92 -4.68 7.62
CA TRP A 302 1.30 -5.58 8.71
C TRP A 302 2.55 -5.07 9.41
N GLY A 303 2.81 -5.62 10.59
CA GLY A 303 4.00 -5.28 11.37
C GLY A 303 3.67 -5.10 12.85
N ILE A 304 4.73 -4.93 13.65
CA ILE A 304 4.58 -4.67 15.06
C ILE A 304 4.15 -3.21 15.29
N TRP A 305 3.07 -3.02 16.04
CA TRP A 305 2.63 -1.70 16.49
C TRP A 305 2.84 -1.61 17.99
N VAL A 306 3.74 -0.72 18.40
CA VAL A 306 4.12 -0.45 19.79
C VAL A 306 3.77 0.99 20.16
N ASP A 307 3.91 1.34 21.42
CA ASP A 307 3.70 2.72 21.86
C ASP A 307 4.68 3.67 21.19
N ASN A 308 4.20 4.89 20.95
CA ASN A 308 5.03 5.98 20.48
C ASN A 308 6.18 6.24 21.46
N GLU A 309 7.35 6.63 20.94
CA GLU A 309 8.48 7.02 21.78
C GLU A 309 8.07 8.20 22.68
N PRO A 310 8.44 8.18 23.98
CA PRO A 310 8.09 9.24 24.91
C PRO A 310 8.47 10.65 24.41
N GLY A 311 7.51 11.57 24.43
CA GLY A 311 7.70 12.96 23.99
C GLY A 311 7.52 13.19 22.49
N SER A 312 7.27 12.15 21.69
CA SER A 312 6.89 12.31 20.28
C SER A 312 5.40 12.69 20.13
N ASN A 313 5.03 13.21 18.95
CA ASN A 313 3.63 13.47 18.64
C ASN A 313 2.89 12.13 18.46
N PRO A 314 1.82 11.86 19.22
CA PRO A 314 1.15 10.57 19.18
C PRO A 314 0.51 10.23 17.82
N GLY A 315 0.16 11.23 17.01
CA GLY A 315 -0.38 11.04 15.66
C GLY A 315 0.67 10.73 14.59
N PHE A 316 1.97 10.74 14.93
CA PHE A 316 3.05 10.51 13.95
C PHE A 316 3.60 9.09 13.97
N LEU A 317 3.05 8.23 14.84
CA LEU A 317 3.38 6.81 14.95
C LEU A 317 4.88 6.52 15.03
N TYR A 318 5.64 7.42 15.66
CA TYR A 318 7.07 7.27 15.78
C TYR A 318 7.40 6.32 16.93
N GLN A 319 7.89 5.14 16.57
CA GLN A 319 8.35 4.10 17.48
C GLN A 319 9.77 3.67 17.13
N GLN A 320 10.57 3.26 18.13
CA GLN A 320 11.88 2.68 17.84
C GLN A 320 11.74 1.24 17.29
N ASN A 321 12.75 0.81 16.52
CA ASN A 321 12.86 -0.54 15.99
C ASN A 321 13.97 -1.30 16.74
N THR A 322 13.69 -2.53 17.19
CA THR A 322 14.63 -3.37 17.96
C THR A 322 14.68 -4.80 17.43
N MET A 323 15.50 -5.66 18.03
CA MET A 323 15.51 -7.10 17.70
C MET A 323 14.14 -7.78 17.87
N ARG A 324 13.23 -7.20 18.68
CA ARG A 324 11.85 -7.71 18.84
C ARG A 324 11.02 -7.44 17.58
N SER A 325 11.23 -6.29 16.94
CA SER A 325 10.62 -5.96 15.65
C SER A 325 11.17 -6.86 14.55
N ALA A 326 12.49 -7.13 14.53
CA ALA A 326 13.10 -8.07 13.59
C ALA A 326 12.55 -9.50 13.75
N LEU A 327 12.34 -9.97 14.99
CA LEU A 327 11.69 -11.24 15.27
C LEU A 327 10.28 -11.31 14.66
N CYS A 328 9.46 -10.27 14.89
CA CYS A 328 8.12 -10.18 14.29
C CYS A 328 8.18 -10.24 12.75
N ALA A 329 9.11 -9.52 12.13
CA ALA A 329 9.27 -9.49 10.68
C ALA A 329 9.64 -10.87 10.11
N VAL A 330 10.63 -11.55 10.70
CA VAL A 330 11.06 -12.88 10.25
C VAL A 330 9.94 -13.90 10.39
N LEU A 331 9.20 -13.88 11.51
CA LEU A 331 8.09 -14.80 11.73
C LEU A 331 6.95 -14.56 10.74
N MET A 332 6.54 -13.31 10.50
CA MET A 332 5.51 -12.99 9.50
C MET A 332 5.93 -13.39 8.09
N LEU A 333 7.16 -13.09 7.66
CA LEU A 333 7.67 -13.51 6.35
C LEU A 333 7.68 -15.04 6.20
N HIS A 334 8.03 -15.78 7.26
CA HIS A 334 7.90 -17.24 7.24
C HIS A 334 6.45 -17.72 7.12
N LEU A 335 5.48 -17.01 7.70
CA LEU A 335 4.06 -17.32 7.48
C LEU A 335 3.68 -17.06 6.02
N PHE A 336 4.08 -15.91 5.45
CA PHE A 336 3.80 -15.61 4.05
C PHE A 336 4.47 -16.60 3.08
N HIS A 337 5.64 -17.14 3.40
CA HIS A 337 6.27 -18.16 2.55
C HIS A 337 5.54 -19.51 2.56
N ARG A 338 4.69 -19.77 3.56
CA ARG A 338 3.91 -21.01 3.66
C ARG A 338 2.58 -20.96 2.91
N HIS A 339 2.09 -19.78 2.59
CA HIS A 339 0.78 -19.52 2.01
C HIS A 339 0.91 -18.91 0.61
#